data_AF-A7S6J8-F1
#
_entry.id   AF-A7S6J8-F1
#
_cell.length_a   1.000
_cell.length_b   1.000
_cell.length_c   1.000
_cell.angle_alpha   90.00
_cell.angle_beta   90.00
_cell.angle_gamma   90.00
#
_symmetry.space_group_name_H-M   'P 1'
#
loop_
_entity.id
_entity.type
_entity.pdbx_description
1 polymer ?
#
loop_
_entity_poly.entity_id
_entity_poly.type
_entity_poly.pdbx_seq_one_letter_code
_entity_poly.pdbx_strand_id
1 'polypeptide(L)'
;MYDSAREEFEKLEELREAIESRLKVTLPDDLPASLADGVVLCHLVNSAYKGTIPSIHIPSAGVPKLTMTKCMKNVDYFLEACKKLGVDRELLCSSADILQEKSPQRVCATVQALLDRADNC
;
A
#
# COMPACT_ATOMS: atom_id res chain seq x y z
N MET A 1 24.62 14.54 -0.84
CA MET A 1 24.39 13.09 -0.64
C MET A 1 23.51 12.78 0.58
N TYR A 2 23.39 13.68 1.58
CA TYR A 2 22.48 13.47 2.72
C TYR A 2 21.03 13.90 2.46
N ASP A 3 20.80 14.80 1.49
CA ASP A 3 19.45 15.32 1.23
C ASP A 3 18.49 14.26 0.65
N SER A 4 18.96 13.40 -0.27
CA SER A 4 18.11 12.35 -0.88
C SER A 4 17.59 11.33 0.14
N ALA A 5 18.44 10.86 1.06
CA ALA A 5 18.03 9.88 2.06
C ALA A 5 17.03 10.47 3.07
N ARG A 6 17.19 11.77 3.41
CA ARG A 6 16.24 12.48 4.26
C ARG A 6 14.90 12.66 3.56
N GLU A 7 14.90 13.12 2.31
CA GLU A 7 13.68 13.28 1.52
C GLU A 7 12.92 11.95 1.32
N GLU A 8 13.64 10.84 1.13
CA GLU A 8 13.03 9.52 1.02
C GLU A 8 12.38 9.08 2.33
N PHE A 9 13.03 9.35 3.46
CA PHE A 9 12.47 9.07 4.78
C PHE A 9 11.23 9.92 5.05
N GLU A 10 11.30 11.22 4.79
CA GLU A 10 10.17 12.16 4.95
C GLU A 10 8.95 11.70 4.12
N LYS A 11 9.16 11.27 2.87
CA LYS A 11 8.08 10.73 2.02
C LYS A 11 7.46 9.44 2.56
N LEU A 12 8.24 8.60 3.22
CA LEU A 12 7.73 7.37 3.85
C LEU A 12 6.92 7.69 5.10
N GLU A 13 7.35 8.67 5.90
CA GLU A 13 6.58 9.13 7.06
C GLU A 13 5.28 9.83 6.66
N GLU A 14 5.31 10.71 5.66
CA GLU A 14 4.10 11.32 5.09
C GLU A 14 3.11 10.26 4.60
N LEU A 15 3.61 9.21 3.93
CA LEU A 15 2.78 8.08 3.51
C LEU A 15 2.17 7.37 4.72
N ARG A 16 2.97 7.09 5.76
CA ARG A 16 2.48 6.43 6.98
C ARG A 16 1.32 7.21 7.59
N GLU A 17 1.51 8.50 7.82
CA GLU A 17 0.51 9.38 8.41
C GLU A 17 -0.77 9.42 7.57
N ALA A 18 -0.64 9.49 6.24
CA ALA A 18 -1.78 9.46 5.33
C ALA A 18 -2.59 8.15 5.45
N ILE A 19 -1.91 7.00 5.52
CA ILE A 19 -2.56 5.69 5.67
C ILE A 19 -3.25 5.57 7.04
N GLU A 20 -2.53 5.91 8.11
CA GLU A 20 -3.04 5.86 9.49
C GLU A 20 -4.27 6.73 9.67
N SER A 21 -4.23 7.96 9.16
CA SER A 21 -5.36 8.90 9.19
C SER A 21 -6.58 8.35 8.44
N ARG A 22 -6.37 7.78 7.25
CA ARG A 22 -7.46 7.26 6.39
C ARG A 22 -8.09 5.99 6.96
N LEU A 23 -7.28 5.11 7.53
CA LEU A 23 -7.72 3.82 8.06
C LEU A 23 -8.06 3.86 9.56
N LYS A 24 -7.68 4.93 10.26
CA LYS A 24 -7.80 5.09 11.72
C LYS A 24 -7.11 3.96 12.49
N VAL A 25 -5.87 3.67 12.08
CA VAL A 25 -5.00 2.64 12.69
C VAL A 25 -3.65 3.24 13.03
N THR A 26 -2.85 2.51 13.81
CA THR A 26 -1.42 2.81 14.01
C THR A 26 -0.61 1.71 13.35
N LEU A 27 0.36 2.09 12.51
CA LEU A 27 1.26 1.20 11.81
C LEU A 27 2.62 1.13 12.52
N PRO A 28 3.29 -0.03 12.53
CA PRO A 28 4.66 -0.16 13.01
C PRO A 28 5.65 0.75 12.25
N ASP A 29 6.71 1.20 12.92
CA ASP A 29 7.79 2.04 12.36
C ASP A 29 8.37 1.50 11.05
N ASP A 30 8.42 0.18 10.88
CA ASP A 30 8.79 -0.45 9.61
C ASP A 30 7.57 -0.47 8.66
N LEU A 31 7.36 0.67 7.97
CA LEU A 31 6.27 0.81 7.02
C LEU A 31 6.38 -0.18 5.85
N PRO A 32 7.54 -0.36 5.18
CA PRO A 32 7.69 -1.36 4.12
C PRO A 32 7.22 -2.75 4.54
N ALA A 33 7.69 -3.25 5.70
CA ALA A 33 7.29 -4.56 6.20
C ALA A 33 5.78 -4.64 6.50
N SER A 34 5.19 -3.55 6.99
CA SER A 34 3.75 -3.45 7.30
C SER A 34 2.85 -3.47 6.06
N LEU A 35 3.38 -3.10 4.89
CA LEU A 35 2.67 -3.11 3.61
C LEU A 35 2.90 -4.40 2.81
N ALA A 36 3.92 -5.18 3.15
CA ALA A 36 4.41 -6.32 2.36
C ALA A 36 3.38 -7.44 2.15
N ASP A 37 2.41 -7.61 3.06
CA ASP A 37 1.35 -8.62 2.94
C ASP A 37 0.13 -8.15 2.12
N GLY A 38 0.14 -6.88 1.70
CA GLY A 38 -0.90 -6.23 0.90
C GLY A 38 -2.21 -5.95 1.63
N VAL A 39 -2.37 -6.30 2.91
CA VAL A 39 -3.63 -6.14 3.65
C VAL A 39 -3.96 -4.67 3.83
N VAL A 40 -3.01 -3.89 4.35
CA VAL A 40 -3.16 -2.45 4.58
C VAL A 40 -3.47 -1.72 3.27
N LEU A 41 -2.76 -2.06 2.19
CA LEU A 41 -2.98 -1.50 0.85
C LEU A 41 -4.38 -1.81 0.31
N CYS A 42 -4.87 -3.03 0.51
CA CYS A 42 -6.23 -3.38 0.10
C CYS A 42 -7.30 -2.63 0.92
N HIS A 43 -7.07 -2.48 2.23
CA HIS A 43 -7.97 -1.69 3.07
C HIS A 43 -7.98 -0.22 2.68
N LEU A 44 -6.83 0.34 2.30
CA LEU A 44 -6.71 1.72 1.81
C LEU A 44 -7.51 1.94 0.53
N VAL A 45 -7.42 1.03 -0.43
CA VAL A 45 -8.25 1.07 -1.64
C VAL A 45 -9.72 1.09 -1.28
N ASN A 46 -10.16 0.20 -0.38
CA ASN A 46 -11.57 0.10 0.00
C ASN A 46 -12.07 1.28 0.86
N SER A 47 -11.18 1.97 1.58
CA SER A 47 -11.56 3.17 2.34
C SER A 47 -11.77 4.37 1.42
N ALA A 48 -10.96 4.48 0.35
CA ALA A 48 -11.11 5.49 -0.69
C ALA A 48 -12.26 5.17 -1.68
N TYR A 49 -12.35 3.91 -2.11
CA TYR A 49 -13.29 3.43 -3.13
C TYR A 49 -14.01 2.17 -2.63
N LYS A 50 -15.16 2.37 -1.98
CA LYS A 50 -15.91 1.28 -1.33
C LYS A 50 -16.22 0.13 -2.29
N GLY A 51 -15.90 -1.09 -1.86
CA GLY A 51 -16.26 -2.32 -2.57
C GLY A 51 -15.38 -2.64 -3.78
N THR A 52 -14.27 -1.93 -3.99
CA THR A 52 -13.34 -2.18 -5.11
C THR A 52 -12.65 -3.54 -4.96
N ILE A 53 -12.26 -3.91 -3.74
CA ILE A 53 -11.65 -5.20 -3.41
C ILE A 53 -12.65 -6.02 -2.58
N PRO A 54 -13.27 -7.06 -3.15
CA PRO A 54 -14.39 -7.75 -2.52
C PRO A 54 -13.97 -8.68 -1.36
N SER A 55 -12.73 -9.17 -1.35
CA SER A 55 -12.23 -10.04 -0.29
C SER A 55 -10.74 -9.80 -0.06
N ILE A 56 -10.37 -9.54 1.18
CA ILE A 56 -9.00 -9.32 1.63
C ILE A 56 -8.60 -10.53 2.48
N HIS A 57 -7.47 -11.15 2.17
CA HIS A 57 -6.93 -12.20 3.01
C HIS A 57 -6.30 -11.57 4.25
N ILE A 58 -6.88 -11.78 5.43
CA ILE A 58 -6.36 -11.30 6.71
C ILE A 58 -5.79 -12.45 7.56
N PRO A 59 -4.78 -12.19 8.42
CA PRO A 59 -4.34 -13.15 9.44
C PRO A 59 -5.51 -13.58 10.34
N SER A 60 -5.41 -14.77 10.92
CA SER A 60 -6.41 -15.30 11.86
C SER A 60 -5.74 -15.74 13.16
N ALA A 61 -6.49 -15.90 14.24
CA ALA A 61 -5.93 -16.21 15.57
C ALA A 61 -5.02 -17.46 15.59
N GLY A 62 -5.28 -18.46 14.74
CA GLY A 62 -4.45 -19.66 14.60
C GLY A 62 -3.37 -19.57 13.52
N VAL A 63 -3.36 -18.51 12.70
CA VAL A 63 -2.43 -18.30 11.58
C VAL A 63 -2.01 -16.83 11.60
N PRO A 64 -0.98 -16.48 12.40
CA PRO A 64 -0.60 -15.09 12.67
C PRO A 64 0.05 -14.41 11.47
N LYS A 65 0.51 -15.18 10.47
CA LYS A 65 1.09 -14.66 9.23
C LYS A 65 0.43 -15.30 8.03
N LEU A 66 0.17 -14.49 7.01
CA LEU A 66 -0.33 -14.99 5.73
C LEU A 66 0.74 -15.86 5.05
N THR A 67 0.28 -16.91 4.37
CA THR A 67 1.12 -17.64 3.41
C THR A 67 1.47 -16.71 2.25
N MET A 68 2.64 -16.88 1.63
CA MET A 68 3.06 -16.06 0.48
C MET A 68 2.01 -16.00 -0.64
N THR A 69 1.29 -17.10 -0.91
CA THR A 69 0.20 -17.13 -1.90
C THR A 69 -0.94 -16.16 -1.57
N LYS A 70 -1.24 -15.95 -0.29
CA LYS A 70 -2.28 -15.00 0.16
C LYS A 70 -1.79 -13.56 0.09
N CYS A 71 -0.52 -13.31 0.45
CA CYS A 71 0.11 -11.99 0.27
C CYS A 71 0.09 -11.58 -1.20
N MET A 72 0.52 -12.48 -2.10
CA MET A 72 0.52 -12.23 -3.55
C MET A 72 -0.88 -11.85 -4.05
N LYS A 73 -1.92 -12.57 -3.63
CA LYS A 73 -3.31 -12.24 -4.02
C LYS A 73 -3.75 -10.86 -3.56
N ASN A 74 -3.46 -10.48 -2.31
CA ASN A 74 -3.77 -9.13 -1.83
C ASN A 74 -3.04 -8.06 -2.65
N VAL A 75 -1.74 -8.26 -2.90
CA VAL A 75 -0.94 -7.34 -3.71
C VAL A 75 -1.47 -7.25 -5.15
N ASP A 76 -1.86 -8.36 -5.76
CA ASP A 76 -2.47 -8.36 -7.09
C ASP A 76 -3.80 -7.58 -7.09
N TYR A 77 -4.64 -7.75 -6.06
CA TYR A 77 -5.89 -6.99 -5.94
C TYR A 77 -5.63 -5.49 -5.82
N PHE A 78 -4.66 -5.07 -5.02
CA PHE A 78 -4.25 -3.67 -4.91
C PHE A 78 -3.79 -3.10 -6.26
N LEU A 79 -2.88 -3.79 -6.95
CA LEU A 79 -2.33 -3.31 -8.22
C LEU A 79 -3.40 -3.25 -9.33
N GLU A 80 -4.29 -4.24 -9.39
CA GLU A 80 -5.41 -4.23 -10.33
C GLU A 80 -6.42 -3.13 -10.00
N ALA A 81 -6.67 -2.85 -8.71
CA ALA A 81 -7.49 -1.73 -8.30
C ALA A 81 -6.88 -0.38 -8.73
N CYS A 82 -5.60 -0.14 -8.45
CA CYS A 82 -4.90 1.09 -8.86
C CYS A 82 -4.99 1.31 -10.38
N LYS A 83 -4.76 0.26 -11.18
CA LYS A 83 -4.91 0.32 -12.64
C LYS A 83 -6.33 0.70 -13.06
N LYS A 84 -7.34 0.04 -12.50
CA LYS A 84 -8.76 0.28 -12.82
C LYS A 84 -9.22 1.68 -12.42
N LEU A 85 -8.70 2.19 -11.31
CA LEU A 85 -9.00 3.51 -10.80
C LEU A 85 -8.24 4.62 -11.53
N GLY A 86 -7.32 4.27 -12.45
CA GLY A 86 -6.66 5.19 -13.36
C GLY A 86 -5.35 5.78 -12.83
N VAL A 87 -4.66 5.10 -11.93
CA VAL A 87 -3.28 5.44 -11.58
C VAL A 87 -2.38 5.23 -12.80
N ASP A 88 -1.53 6.21 -13.12
CA ASP A 88 -0.62 6.16 -14.27
C ASP A 88 0.32 4.94 -14.17
N ARG A 89 0.54 4.26 -15.29
CA ARG A 89 1.46 3.12 -15.40
C ARG A 89 2.88 3.47 -14.97
N GLU A 90 3.32 4.70 -15.18
CA GLU A 90 4.66 5.14 -14.76
C GLU A 90 4.79 5.23 -13.23
N LEU A 91 3.67 5.50 -12.54
CA LEU A 91 3.60 5.62 -11.08
C LEU A 91 3.29 4.28 -10.39
N LEU A 92 2.82 3.28 -11.13
CA LEU A 92 2.54 1.95 -10.59
C LEU A 92 3.82 1.24 -10.14
N CYS A 93 3.80 0.75 -8.90
CA CYS A 93 4.75 -0.23 -8.38
C CYS A 93 4.46 -1.63 -8.91
N SER A 94 5.45 -2.51 -8.76
CA SER A 94 5.35 -3.93 -9.05
C SER A 94 5.05 -4.73 -7.78
N SER A 95 4.63 -5.98 -7.94
CA SER A 95 4.43 -6.87 -6.80
C SER A 95 5.72 -7.13 -6.02
N ALA A 96 6.88 -7.10 -6.68
CA ALA A 96 8.18 -7.26 -6.02
C ALA A 96 8.57 -6.04 -5.17
N ASP A 97 8.14 -4.83 -5.55
CA ASP A 97 8.39 -3.61 -4.77
C ASP A 97 7.71 -3.66 -3.40
N ILE A 98 6.56 -4.35 -3.33
CA ILE A 98 5.79 -4.56 -2.10
C ILE A 98 6.26 -5.83 -1.37
N LEU A 99 6.16 -7.00 -2.01
CA LEU A 99 6.39 -8.31 -1.38
C LEU A 99 7.83 -8.53 -0.91
N GLN A 100 8.80 -7.87 -1.55
CA GLN A 100 10.22 -7.98 -1.24
C GLN A 100 10.80 -6.64 -0.75
N GLU A 101 9.93 -5.64 -0.50
CA GLU A 101 10.31 -4.33 0.02
C GLU A 101 11.40 -3.64 -0.81
N LYS A 102 11.44 -3.93 -2.12
CA LYS A 102 12.53 -3.52 -3.02
C LYS A 102 12.55 -2.03 -3.33
N SER A 103 11.39 -1.38 -3.33
CA SER A 103 11.28 0.03 -3.69
C SER A 103 10.11 0.69 -2.97
N PRO A 104 10.23 0.92 -1.65
CA PRO A 104 9.20 1.60 -0.86
C PRO A 104 8.76 2.94 -1.45
N GLN A 105 9.69 3.69 -2.03
CA GLN A 105 9.46 4.99 -2.68
C GLN A 105 8.51 4.86 -3.88
N ARG A 106 8.60 3.75 -4.63
CA ARG A 106 7.68 3.48 -5.73
C ARG A 106 6.29 3.12 -5.22
N VAL A 107 6.22 2.42 -4.08
CA VAL A 107 4.95 2.16 -3.39
C VAL A 107 4.33 3.49 -2.92
N CYS A 108 5.12 4.40 -2.34
CA CYS A 108 4.65 5.76 -1.99
C CYS A 108 4.06 6.47 -3.20
N ALA A 109 4.76 6.50 -4.33
CA ALA A 109 4.27 7.16 -5.54
C ALA A 109 2.93 6.57 -6.02
N THR A 110 2.79 5.25 -6.01
CA THR A 110 1.51 4.59 -6.36
C THR A 110 0.39 4.97 -5.40
N VAL A 111 0.65 4.93 -4.09
CA VAL A 111 -0.36 5.20 -3.07
C VAL A 111 -0.78 6.67 -3.09
N GLN A 112 0.18 7.60 -3.20
CA GLN A 112 -0.13 9.02 -3.31
C GLN A 112 -1.00 9.29 -4.54
N ALA A 113 -0.63 8.74 -5.70
CA ALA A 113 -1.41 8.89 -6.93
C ALA A 113 -2.83 8.29 -6.80
N LEU A 114 -3.00 7.22 -6.03
CA LEU A 114 -4.33 6.66 -5.73
C LEU A 114 -5.15 7.61 -4.84
N LEU A 115 -4.55 8.15 -3.78
CA LEU A 115 -5.22 9.03 -2.83
C LEU A 115 -5.59 10.38 -3.45
N ASP A 116 -4.70 10.98 -4.24
CA ASP A 116 -4.98 12.22 -4.98
C ASP A 116 -6.21 12.05 -5.87
N ARG A 117 -6.38 10.87 -6.48
CA ARG A 117 -7.55 10.59 -7.30
C ARG A 117 -8.82 10.42 -6.49
N ALA A 118 -8.71 9.89 -5.27
CA ALA A 118 -9.85 9.72 -4.38
C ALA A 118 -10.33 11.06 -3.81
N ASP A 119 -9.41 11.99 -3.54
CA ASP A 119 -9.72 13.30 -2.96
C ASP A 119 -10.20 14.32 -4.01
N ASN A 120 -9.95 14.06 -5.29
CA ASN A 120 -10.43 14.86 -6.41
C ASN A 120 -11.72 14.33 -7.08
N CYS A 121 -12.37 13.31 -6.50
CA CYS A 121 -13.65 12.74 -6.95
C CYS A 121 -14.80 13.08 -5.99
#